data_AF-A0A380DWI7-F1
#
_entry.id   AF-A0A380DWI7-F1
#
_cell.length_a   1.000
_cell.length_b   1.000
_cell.length_c   1.000
_cell.angle_alpha   90.00
_cell.angle_beta   90.00
_cell.angle_gamma   90.00
#
_symmetry.space_group_name_H-M   'P 1'
#
loop_
_entity.id
_entity.type
_entity.pdbx_description
1 polymer ?
#
loop_
_entity_poly.entity_id
_entity_poly.type
_entity_poly.pdbx_seq_one_letter_code
_entity_poly.pdbx_strand_id
1 'polypeptide(L)'
;MSKVQNESNNVVKRGLKDRHISMIAIGGCIGTGLFVTSGGAIHDAGALGALIGYAIIGIMVFFLMTSLGEMATYLPVSGSFSTYATRFVDPSLGFCAWLELLV
;
A
#
# COMPACT_ATOMS: atom_id res chain seq x y z
N MET A 1 34.81 -13.51 35.32
CA MET A 1 34.99 -12.17 34.72
C MET A 1 35.31 -12.40 33.26
N SER A 2 34.47 -12.17 32.26
CA SER A 2 33.20 -11.44 32.09
C SER A 2 32.32 -12.21 31.08
N LYS A 3 31.00 -12.12 31.26
CA LYS A 3 30.00 -12.70 30.35
C LYS A 3 29.98 -11.88 29.06
N VAL A 4 30.29 -12.49 27.92
CA VAL A 4 29.97 -11.92 26.60
C VAL A 4 28.50 -12.22 26.32
N GLN A 5 27.66 -11.26 26.71
CA GLN A 5 26.24 -11.17 26.40
C GLN A 5 26.15 -10.62 24.97
N ASN A 6 26.03 -11.50 23.98
CA ASN A 6 25.89 -11.12 22.56
C ASN A 6 24.41 -11.17 22.16
N GLU A 7 24.01 -10.19 21.36
CA GLU A 7 22.68 -9.62 21.22
C GLU A 7 21.56 -10.61 20.86
N SER A 8 20.37 -10.29 21.35
CA SER A 8 19.09 -10.89 20.99
C SER A 8 18.98 -11.12 19.47
N ASN A 9 18.91 -12.39 19.09
CA ASN A 9 18.59 -12.87 17.75
C ASN A 9 17.23 -12.33 17.29
N ASN A 10 17.17 -11.08 16.82
CA ASN A 10 16.02 -10.49 16.12
C ASN A 10 15.92 -11.04 14.69
N VAL A 11 15.99 -12.36 14.53
CA VAL A 11 15.76 -13.02 13.25
C VAL A 11 14.26 -13.16 13.09
N VAL A 12 13.66 -12.24 12.34
CA VAL A 12 12.23 -12.32 11.97
C VAL A 12 12.01 -13.66 11.27
N LYS A 13 11.21 -14.55 11.87
CA LYS A 13 10.88 -15.83 11.25
C LYS A 13 10.04 -15.57 9.99
N ARG A 14 10.68 -15.65 8.84
CA ARG A 14 10.00 -15.63 7.54
C ARG A 14 9.19 -16.92 7.38
N GLY A 15 7.89 -16.83 7.64
CA GLY A 15 6.97 -17.97 7.58
C GLY A 15 5.53 -17.57 7.25
N LEU A 16 5.32 -16.35 6.74
CA LEU A 16 4.00 -15.95 6.27
C LEU A 16 3.62 -16.80 5.05
N LYS A 17 2.53 -17.54 5.20
CA LYS A 17 1.88 -18.24 4.09
C LYS A 17 1.13 -17.22 3.23
N ASP A 18 0.94 -17.54 1.95
CA ASP A 18 0.23 -16.66 0.99
C ASP A 18 -1.11 -16.16 1.53
N ARG A 19 -1.85 -17.01 2.23
CA ARG A 19 -3.12 -16.64 2.88
C ARG A 19 -2.99 -15.48 3.88
N HIS A 20 -1.91 -15.42 4.65
CA HIS A 20 -1.69 -14.32 5.60
C HIS A 20 -1.35 -13.03 4.86
N ILE A 21 -0.60 -13.12 3.77
CA ILE A 21 -0.26 -11.98 2.92
C ILE A 21 -1.53 -11.40 2.27
N SER A 22 -2.41 -12.26 1.72
CA SER A 22 -3.71 -11.83 1.19
C SER A 22 -4.60 -11.20 2.27
N MET A 23 -4.59 -11.74 3.50
CA MET A 23 -5.38 -11.18 4.60
C MET A 23 -4.90 -9.78 5.01
N ILE A 24 -3.59 -9.55 5.01
CA ILE A 24 -3.01 -8.23 5.26
C ILE A 24 -3.38 -7.25 4.14
N ALA A 25 -3.30 -7.69 2.88
CA ALA A 25 -3.68 -6.86 1.75
C ALA A 25 -5.16 -6.45 1.79
N ILE A 26 -6.07 -7.40 2.06
CA ILE A 26 -7.51 -7.13 2.17
C ILE A 26 -7.79 -6.19 3.35
N GLY A 27 -7.16 -6.44 4.50
CA GLY A 27 -7.31 -5.60 5.69
C GLY A 27 -6.77 -4.18 5.53
N GLY A 28 -5.75 -3.98 4.69
CA GLY A 28 -5.23 -2.67 4.35
C GLY A 28 -6.11 -1.89 3.36
N CYS A 29 -6.73 -2.59 2.40
CA CYS A 29 -7.54 -1.95 1.36
C CYS A 29 -8.99 -1.67 1.78
N ILE A 30 -9.58 -2.48 2.69
CA ILE A 30 -10.95 -2.28 3.17
C ILE A 30 -10.92 -1.42 4.45
N GLY A 31 -11.00 -0.10 4.27
CA GLY A 31 -11.00 0.88 5.35
C GLY A 31 -12.36 1.52 5.63
N THR A 32 -12.42 2.32 6.70
CA THR A 32 -13.60 3.15 7.04
C THR A 32 -13.96 4.15 5.95
N GLY A 33 -12.97 4.61 5.17
CA GLY A 33 -13.16 5.50 4.03
C GLY A 33 -14.18 4.97 3.04
N LEU A 34 -14.23 3.64 2.79
CA LEU A 34 -15.25 3.02 1.95
C LEU A 34 -16.66 3.34 2.47
N PHE A 35 -16.90 3.15 3.77
CA PHE A 35 -18.23 3.35 4.37
C PHE A 35 -18.61 4.82 4.51
N VAL A 36 -17.66 5.68 4.90
CA VAL A 36 -17.90 7.11 5.08
C VAL A 36 -18.15 7.82 3.74
N THR A 37 -17.39 7.48 2.71
CA THR A 37 -17.51 8.13 1.40
C THR A 37 -18.61 7.55 0.52
N SER A 38 -18.98 6.27 0.69
CA SER A 38 -20.03 5.64 -0.13
C SER A 38 -21.38 6.36 -0.03
N GLY A 39 -21.78 6.80 1.17
CA GLY A 39 -23.04 7.51 1.38
C GLY A 39 -23.12 8.83 0.60
N GLY A 40 -22.05 9.63 0.67
CA GLY A 40 -21.95 10.90 -0.08
C GLY A 40 -21.81 10.68 -1.59
N ALA A 41 -21.01 9.71 -2.01
CA ALA A 41 -20.81 9.40 -3.42
C ALA A 41 -22.11 8.99 -4.13
N ILE A 42 -22.98 8.21 -3.45
CA ILE A 42 -24.28 7.81 -4.00
C ILE A 42 -25.27 8.98 -4.02
N HIS A 43 -25.23 9.84 -3.00
CA HIS A 43 -26.09 11.03 -2.94
C HIS A 43 -25.75 12.04 -4.05
N ASP A 44 -24.46 12.32 -4.27
CA ASP A 44 -24.01 13.36 -5.20
C ASP A 44 -23.98 12.90 -6.67
N ALA A 45 -23.55 11.66 -6.94
CA ALA A 45 -23.44 11.13 -8.30
C ALA A 45 -24.66 10.29 -8.75
N GLY A 46 -25.57 9.97 -7.84
CA GLY A 46 -26.66 9.01 -8.08
C GLY A 46 -26.17 7.55 -8.18
N ALA A 47 -27.11 6.60 -8.17
CA ALA A 47 -26.78 5.17 -8.14
C ALA A 47 -25.96 4.70 -9.36
N LEU A 48 -26.27 5.22 -10.57
CA LEU A 48 -25.54 4.87 -11.79
C LEU A 48 -24.17 5.55 -11.87
N GLY A 49 -24.08 6.81 -11.43
CA GLY A 49 -22.84 7.59 -11.45
C GLY A 49 -21.81 7.06 -10.46
N ALA A 50 -22.24 6.62 -9.26
CA ALA A 50 -21.37 5.98 -8.29
C ALA A 50 -20.77 4.66 -8.81
N LEU A 51 -21.56 3.85 -9.54
CA LEU A 51 -21.10 2.58 -10.10
C LEU A 51 -20.08 2.77 -11.24
N ILE A 52 -20.36 3.71 -12.15
CA ILE A 52 -19.42 4.05 -13.23
C ILE A 52 -18.15 4.68 -12.67
N GLY A 53 -18.27 5.55 -11.67
CA GLY A 53 -17.11 6.16 -10.99
C GLY A 53 -16.21 5.10 -10.35
N TYR A 54 -16.79 4.14 -9.62
CA TYR A 54 -16.05 3.02 -9.05
C TYR A 54 -15.38 2.14 -10.12
N ALA A 55 -16.05 1.90 -11.25
CA ALA A 55 -15.48 1.11 -12.33
C ALA A 55 -14.27 1.80 -12.99
N ILE A 56 -14.36 3.11 -13.25
CA ILE A 56 -13.26 3.88 -13.85
C ILE A 56 -12.06 3.94 -12.90
N ILE A 57 -12.30 4.27 -11.63
CA ILE A 57 -11.24 4.31 -10.61
C ILE A 57 -10.64 2.91 -10.43
N GLY A 58 -11.47 1.86 -10.39
CA GLY A 58 -11.01 0.48 -10.28
C GLY A 58 -10.09 0.06 -11.43
N ILE A 59 -10.41 0.44 -12.67
CA ILE A 59 -9.53 0.19 -13.83
C ILE A 59 -8.22 0.96 -13.67
N MET A 60 -8.27 2.24 -13.29
CA MET A 60 -7.06 3.05 -13.08
C MET A 60 -6.15 2.43 -12.01
N VAL A 61 -6.72 2.02 -10.87
CA VAL A 61 -5.99 1.39 -9.76
C VAL A 61 -5.43 0.03 -10.16
N PHE A 62 -6.14 -0.74 -10.98
CA PHE A 62 -5.65 -2.02 -11.50
C PHE A 62 -4.34 -1.84 -12.28
N PHE A 63 -4.31 -0.89 -13.23
CA PHE A 63 -3.08 -0.58 -13.98
C PHE A 63 -1.93 -0.14 -13.05
N LEU A 64 -2.24 0.71 -12.07
CA LEU A 64 -1.27 1.18 -11.09
C LEU A 64 -0.69 0.03 -10.25
N MET A 65 -1.55 -0.88 -9.77
CA MET A 65 -1.13 -2.03 -8.97
C MET A 65 -0.32 -3.03 -9.78
N THR A 66 -0.66 -3.24 -11.06
CA THR A 66 0.14 -4.07 -11.97
C THR A 66 1.55 -3.50 -12.15
N SER A 67 1.68 -2.20 -12.41
CA SER A 67 3.00 -1.55 -12.56
C SER A 67 3.82 -1.60 -11.27
N LEU A 68 3.18 -1.33 -10.12
CA LEU A 68 3.83 -1.46 -8.81
C LEU A 68 4.23 -2.89 -8.49
N GLY A 69 3.45 -3.89 -8.93
CA GLY A 69 3.77 -5.31 -8.78
C GLY A 69 5.02 -5.72 -9.55
N GLU A 70 5.20 -5.21 -10.77
CA GLU A 70 6.44 -5.41 -11.54
C GLU A 70 7.66 -4.80 -10.83
N MET A 71 7.52 -3.60 -10.26
CA MET A 71 8.59 -2.99 -9.47
C MET A 71 8.89 -3.72 -8.16
N ALA A 72 7.86 -4.20 -7.46
CA ALA A 72 8.00 -4.92 -6.18
C ALA A 72 8.65 -6.30 -6.35
N THR A 73 8.43 -6.96 -7.48
CA THR A 73 9.12 -8.22 -7.81
C THR A 73 10.55 -7.99 -8.29
N TYR A 74 10.83 -6.87 -8.95
CA TYR A 74 12.18 -6.51 -9.41
C TYR A 74 13.11 -6.07 -8.26
N LEU A 75 12.62 -5.28 -7.31
CA LEU A 75 13.33 -4.93 -6.06
C LEU A 75 12.48 -5.32 -4.83
N PRO A 76 12.65 -6.53 -4.28
CA PRO A 76 11.94 -6.95 -3.07
C PRO A 76 12.56 -6.31 -1.82
N VAL A 77 12.42 -4.99 -1.69
CA VAL A 77 12.82 -4.22 -0.52
C VAL A 77 11.64 -4.06 0.43
N SER A 78 11.87 -4.15 1.74
CA SER A 78 10.84 -3.90 2.76
C SER A 78 10.63 -2.40 2.96
N GLY A 79 10.19 -1.71 1.91
CA GLY A 79 9.95 -0.26 1.88
C GLY A 79 8.54 0.11 1.42
N SER A 80 8.10 1.34 1.75
CA SER A 80 6.81 1.91 1.30
C SER A 80 6.89 2.39 -0.14
N PHE A 81 5.76 2.77 -0.75
CA PHE A 81 5.69 3.35 -2.11
C PHE A 81 6.68 4.51 -2.31
N SER A 82 6.93 5.31 -1.26
CA SER A 82 7.95 6.37 -1.27
C SER A 82 9.37 5.85 -1.55
N THR A 83 9.74 4.64 -1.12
CA THR A 83 11.04 4.02 -1.42
C THR A 83 11.19 3.72 -2.91
N TYR A 84 10.12 3.29 -3.58
CA TYR A 84 10.11 3.11 -5.03
C TYR A 84 10.16 4.47 -5.76
N ALA A 85 9.42 5.49 -5.30
CA ALA A 85 9.42 6.83 -5.89
C ALA A 85 10.79 7.54 -5.81
N THR A 86 11.45 7.45 -4.66
CA THR A 86 12.80 8.02 -4.44
C THR A 86 13.86 7.36 -5.34
N ARG A 87 13.66 6.08 -5.68
CA ARG A 87 14.65 5.27 -6.42
C ARG A 87 14.45 5.33 -7.95
N PHE A 88 13.20 5.37 -8.41
CA PHE A 88 12.88 5.30 -9.85
C PHE A 88 12.56 6.65 -10.48
N VAL A 89 12.13 7.66 -9.71
CA VAL A 89 11.75 8.96 -10.28
C VAL A 89 12.74 10.05 -9.88
N ASP A 90 12.74 10.48 -8.62
CA ASP A 90 13.67 11.48 -8.11
C ASP A 90 13.57 11.58 -6.56
N PRO A 91 14.64 11.90 -5.82
CA PRO A 91 14.59 12.09 -4.37
C PRO A 91 13.56 13.14 -3.90
N SER A 92 13.27 14.15 -4.73
CA SER A 92 12.26 15.18 -4.43
C SER A 92 10.83 14.63 -4.38
N LEU A 93 10.48 13.70 -5.27
CA LEU A 93 9.18 13.01 -5.25
C LEU A 93 9.06 12.03 -4.08
N GLY A 94 10.19 11.45 -3.67
CA GLY A 94 10.29 10.69 -2.43
C GLY A 94 9.85 11.50 -1.20
N PHE A 95 10.29 12.78 -1.13
CA PHE A 95 9.89 13.72 -0.08
C PHE A 95 8.42 14.12 -0.17
N CYS A 96 7.91 14.40 -1.38
CA CYS A 96 6.48 14.70 -1.58
C CYS A 96 5.56 13.54 -1.14
N ALA A 97 5.91 12.31 -1.49
CA ALA A 97 5.16 11.12 -1.06
C ALA A 97 5.22 10.91 0.47
N TRP A 98 6.30 11.35 1.12
CA TRP A 98 6.39 11.34 2.59
C TRP A 98 5.51 12.41 3.23
N LEU A 99 5.39 13.58 2.58
CA LEU A 99 4.56 14.68 3.05
C LEU A 99 3.06 14.36 2.94
N GLU A 100 2.66 13.60 1.92
CA GLU A 100 1.29 13.08 1.78
C GLU A 100 0.86 12.24 2.99
N LEU A 101 1.79 11.48 3.60
CA LEU A 101 1.52 10.70 4.82
C LEU A 101 1.41 11.54 6.10
N LEU A 102 1.79 12.82 6.05
CA LEU A 102 1.78 13.73 7.21
C LEU A 102 0.49 14.59 7.27
N VAL A 103 -0.23 14.70 6.16
CA VAL A 103 -1.51 15.43 6.03
C VAL A 103 -2.69 14.50 6.29
#